data_AF-L9WP58-F1
#
_entry.id   AF-L9WP58-F1
#
_cell.length_a   1.000
_cell.length_b   1.000
_cell.length_c   1.000
_cell.angle_alpha   90.00
_cell.angle_beta   90.00
_cell.angle_gamma   90.00
#
_symmetry.space_group_name_H-M   'P 1'
#
loop_
_entity.id
_entity.type
_entity.pdbx_description
1 polymer ?
#
loop_
_entity_poly.entity_id
_entity_poly.type
_entity_poly.pdbx_seq_one_letter_code
_entity_poly.pdbx_strand_id
1 'polypeptide(L)'
;MSGGDDGTESHSLRGASDRRSLLEFRDVVEGMEPLATAALDDPLNPDELRISLADGIGPASRGRFDVRWSTTNDYNIHYTDDRGRNLRWDVHPHEYPAPDDESHFHPPPDASSDDGAVEASCIDVRQVQLVARATVTLWRTLYDAESLEEPNGVVDPP
;
A
#
# COMPACT_ATOMS: atom_id res chain seq x y z
N MET A 1 -2.72 22.93 -30.72
CA MET A 1 -3.83 22.29 -30.01
C MET A 1 -3.53 20.82 -29.97
N SER A 2 -3.29 20.31 -28.77
CA SER A 2 -3.59 18.96 -28.29
C SER A 2 -3.16 18.99 -26.83
N GLY A 3 -4.08 19.41 -25.96
CA GLY A 3 -3.94 19.11 -24.54
C GLY A 3 -4.05 17.60 -24.44
N GLY A 4 -2.96 16.96 -24.02
CA GLY A 4 -3.06 15.63 -23.44
C GLY A 4 -3.95 15.79 -22.22
N ASP A 5 -5.05 15.05 -22.24
CA ASP A 5 -5.78 14.75 -21.02
C ASP A 5 -4.81 13.88 -20.21
N ASP A 6 -4.00 14.52 -19.36
CA ASP A 6 -3.28 13.84 -18.27
C ASP A 6 -4.37 13.36 -17.32
N GLY A 7 -5.03 12.28 -17.71
CA GLY A 7 -6.02 11.58 -16.90
C GLY A 7 -5.34 11.26 -15.59
N THR A 8 -5.68 12.02 -14.55
CA THR A 8 -5.19 11.76 -13.21
C THR A 8 -5.80 10.43 -12.80
N GLU A 9 -4.99 9.37 -12.83
CA GLU A 9 -5.43 8.03 -12.48
C GLU A 9 -6.19 8.04 -11.16
N SER A 10 -7.39 7.47 -11.20
CA SER A 10 -8.31 7.52 -10.08
C SER A 10 -7.99 6.37 -9.13
N HIS A 11 -7.38 6.68 -7.99
CA HIS A 11 -7.21 5.73 -6.88
C HIS A 11 -8.48 5.56 -6.03
N SER A 12 -9.64 5.67 -6.66
CA SER A 12 -10.94 5.46 -6.02
C SER A 12 -11.23 3.97 -5.94
N LEU A 13 -11.53 3.49 -4.74
CA LEU A 13 -11.93 2.10 -4.53
C LEU A 13 -13.41 1.92 -4.88
N ARG A 14 -13.77 0.78 -5.50
CA ARG A 14 -15.19 0.44 -5.67
C ARG A 14 -15.79 0.08 -4.31
N GLY A 15 -17.06 0.42 -4.10
CA GLY A 15 -17.75 0.15 -2.84
C GLY A 15 -17.42 1.17 -1.73
N ALA A 16 -18.04 0.96 -0.56
CA ALA A 16 -17.79 1.79 0.61
C ALA A 16 -16.58 1.28 1.39
N SER A 17 -15.97 2.14 2.21
CA SER A 17 -14.91 1.78 3.15
C SER A 17 -15.37 0.66 4.09
N ASP A 18 -14.55 -0.38 4.24
CA ASP A 18 -14.86 -1.55 5.06
C ASP A 18 -14.08 -1.52 6.39
N ARG A 19 -14.73 -0.95 7.40
CA ARG A 19 -14.23 -0.90 8.78
C ARG A 19 -13.81 -2.26 9.32
N ARG A 20 -14.50 -3.35 8.98
CA ARG A 20 -14.16 -4.68 9.50
C ARG A 20 -12.81 -5.12 8.95
N SER A 21 -12.60 -4.95 7.65
CA SER A 21 -11.35 -5.28 6.98
C SER A 21 -10.19 -4.42 7.49
N LEU A 22 -10.40 -3.13 7.73
CA LEU A 22 -9.37 -2.27 8.34
C LEU A 22 -8.98 -2.73 9.76
N LEU A 23 -9.95 -3.15 10.59
CA LEU A 23 -9.64 -3.69 11.92
C LEU A 23 -8.91 -5.03 11.84
N GLU A 24 -9.28 -5.90 10.91
CA GLU A 24 -8.61 -7.18 10.70
C GLU A 24 -7.17 -7.00 10.21
N PHE A 25 -6.92 -6.04 9.31
CA PHE A 25 -5.57 -5.66 8.88
C PHE A 25 -4.75 -5.16 10.07
N ARG A 26 -5.33 -4.26 10.87
CA ARG A 26 -4.71 -3.73 12.09
C ARG A 26 -4.29 -4.83 13.05
N ASP A 27 -5.20 -5.76 13.36
CA ASP A 27 -4.94 -6.81 14.34
C ASP A 27 -3.80 -7.75 13.88
N VAL A 28 -3.65 -7.97 12.55
CA VAL A 28 -2.51 -8.72 11.99
C VAL A 28 -1.21 -7.93 12.13
N VAL A 29 -1.21 -6.64 11.77
CA VAL A 29 -0.02 -5.79 11.87
C VAL A 29 0.45 -5.68 13.32
N GLU A 30 -0.44 -5.40 14.27
CA GLU A 30 -0.09 -5.31 15.70
C GLU A 30 0.46 -6.64 16.24
N GLY A 31 -0.01 -7.77 15.71
CA GLY A 31 0.50 -9.10 16.07
C GLY A 31 1.90 -9.41 15.52
N MET A 32 2.24 -8.91 14.34
CA MET A 32 3.54 -9.15 13.69
C MET A 32 4.59 -8.09 14.01
N GLU A 33 4.14 -6.84 14.22
CA GLU A 33 4.97 -5.66 14.43
C GLU A 33 4.58 -4.94 15.73
N PRO A 34 5.01 -5.45 16.91
CA PRO A 34 4.59 -4.90 18.20
C PRO A 34 4.99 -3.44 18.46
N LEU A 35 5.90 -2.88 17.66
CA LEU A 35 6.34 -1.48 17.74
C LEU A 35 5.59 -0.57 16.76
N ALA A 36 4.75 -1.12 15.88
CA ALA A 36 3.86 -0.34 15.06
C ALA A 36 2.69 0.17 15.91
N THR A 37 2.23 1.40 15.63
CA THR A 37 1.04 1.97 16.25
C THR A 37 -0.01 2.20 15.17
N ALA A 38 -1.14 1.51 15.25
CA ALA A 38 -2.16 1.54 14.21
C ALA A 38 -3.47 2.15 14.71
N ALA A 39 -4.03 3.08 13.94
CA ALA A 39 -5.23 3.82 14.32
C ALA A 39 -6.11 4.10 13.09
N LEU A 40 -7.41 3.94 13.27
CA LEU A 40 -8.40 4.42 12.31
C LEU A 40 -8.47 5.95 12.35
N ASP A 41 -8.72 6.58 11.21
CA ASP A 41 -8.97 8.02 11.11
C ASP A 41 -10.30 8.43 11.79
N ASP A 42 -11.34 7.62 11.61
CA ASP A 42 -12.61 7.72 12.34
C ASP A 42 -12.98 6.36 12.98
N PRO A 43 -13.32 6.29 14.28
CA PRO A 43 -13.60 5.02 14.95
C PRO A 43 -14.91 4.33 14.51
N LEU A 44 -15.85 5.08 13.91
CA LEU A 44 -17.17 4.61 13.53
C LEU A 44 -17.30 4.40 12.01
N ASN A 45 -16.84 5.36 11.22
CA ASN A 45 -16.92 5.35 9.76
C ASN A 45 -15.53 5.65 9.16
N PRO A 46 -14.54 4.77 9.37
CA PRO A 46 -13.20 4.99 8.87
C PRO A 46 -13.14 4.92 7.35
N ASP A 47 -12.31 5.78 6.77
CA ASP A 47 -11.85 5.66 5.39
C ASP A 47 -10.43 5.08 5.32
N GLU A 48 -9.67 5.19 6.41
CA GLU A 48 -8.24 4.87 6.42
C GLU A 48 -7.79 4.27 7.77
N LEU A 49 -6.92 3.25 7.69
CA LEU A 49 -6.09 2.79 8.80
C LEU A 49 -4.69 3.36 8.62
N ARG A 50 -4.24 4.19 9.56
CA ARG A 50 -2.87 4.66 9.63
C ARG A 50 -2.03 3.80 10.55
N ILE A 51 -0.92 3.27 10.06
CA ILE A 51 0.06 2.48 10.81
C ILE A 51 1.35 3.28 10.89
N SER A 52 1.71 3.78 12.06
CA SER A 52 2.96 4.50 12.31
C SER A 52 4.06 3.54 12.73
N LEU A 53 5.24 3.69 12.13
CA LEU A 53 6.44 2.91 12.43
C LEU A 53 7.44 3.81 13.16
N ALA A 54 7.93 3.33 14.31
CA ALA A 54 8.87 4.08 15.15
C ALA A 54 10.27 4.23 14.54
N ASP A 55 10.55 3.52 13.44
CA ASP A 55 11.77 3.62 12.65
C ASP A 55 11.43 3.53 11.14
N GLY A 56 12.38 3.92 10.29
CA GLY A 56 12.24 3.94 8.83
C GLY A 56 13.22 3.01 8.12
N ILE A 57 13.11 2.93 6.80
CA ILE A 57 14.02 2.10 5.98
C ILE A 57 15.30 2.89 5.69
N GLY A 58 16.48 2.33 5.98
CA GLY A 58 17.77 2.97 5.70
C GLY A 58 17.92 4.34 6.39
N PRO A 59 18.04 5.47 5.66
CA PRO A 59 18.26 6.79 6.28
C PRO A 59 17.01 7.43 6.90
N ALA A 60 15.82 6.85 6.73
CA ALA A 60 14.58 7.38 7.31
C ALA A 60 14.52 7.07 8.81
N SER A 61 14.02 8.02 9.62
CA SER A 61 13.90 7.83 11.08
C SER A 61 12.49 7.48 11.54
N ARG A 62 11.53 7.45 10.61
CA ARG A 62 10.17 6.97 10.80
C ARG A 62 9.55 6.63 9.45
N GLY A 63 8.57 5.73 9.45
CA GLY A 63 7.70 5.47 8.30
C GLY A 63 6.24 5.39 8.73
N ARG A 64 5.35 5.32 7.76
CA ARG A 64 3.97 4.93 8.00
C ARG A 64 3.37 4.22 6.80
N PHE A 65 2.34 3.44 7.06
CA PHE A 65 1.38 3.00 6.05
C PHE A 65 0.06 3.71 6.24
N ASP A 66 -0.52 4.18 5.15
CA ASP A 66 -1.91 4.65 5.06
C ASP A 66 -2.67 3.58 4.24
N VAL A 67 -3.58 2.85 4.89
CA VAL A 67 -4.29 1.68 4.31
C VAL A 67 -5.76 1.99 4.12
N ARG A 68 -6.28 1.78 2.92
CA ARG A 68 -7.71 1.83 2.61
C ARG A 68 -8.18 0.48 2.10
N TRP A 69 -9.40 0.11 2.46
CA TRP A 69 -10.00 -1.16 2.06
C TRP A 69 -11.49 -0.99 1.86
N SER A 70 -12.04 -1.53 0.78
CA SER A 70 -13.46 -1.43 0.46
C SER A 70 -14.22 -2.73 0.65
N THR A 71 -15.55 -2.64 0.67
CA THR A 71 -16.44 -3.81 0.72
C THR A 71 -16.38 -4.69 -0.53
N THR A 72 -15.71 -4.27 -1.61
CA THR A 72 -15.45 -5.10 -2.81
C THR A 72 -14.09 -5.77 -2.79
N ASN A 73 -13.29 -5.59 -1.73
CA ASN A 73 -11.88 -5.98 -1.63
C ASN A 73 -10.93 -5.23 -2.58
N ASP A 74 -11.34 -4.02 -3.01
CA ASP A 74 -10.41 -3.05 -3.55
C ASP A 74 -9.61 -2.47 -2.38
N TYR A 75 -8.33 -2.17 -2.57
CA TYR A 75 -7.48 -1.62 -1.53
C TYR A 75 -6.41 -0.68 -2.07
N ASN A 76 -5.87 0.12 -1.15
CA ASN A 76 -4.72 0.99 -1.34
C ASN A 76 -3.83 0.87 -0.11
N ILE A 77 -2.55 0.55 -0.29
CA ILE A 77 -1.58 0.39 0.80
C ILE A 77 -0.38 1.28 0.50
N HIS A 78 -0.41 2.50 1.02
CA HIS A 78 0.59 3.54 0.76
C HIS A 78 1.63 3.57 1.87
N TYR A 79 2.89 3.29 1.55
CA TYR A 79 4.01 3.59 2.44
C TYR A 79 4.51 5.02 2.19
N THR A 80 4.83 5.75 3.26
CA THR A 80 5.58 7.01 3.18
C THR A 80 6.51 7.17 4.38
N ASP A 81 7.59 7.93 4.21
CA ASP A 81 8.57 8.18 5.27
C ASP A 81 8.97 9.66 5.42
N ASP A 82 9.79 9.95 6.44
CA ASP A 82 10.30 11.30 6.70
C ASP A 82 11.39 11.79 5.73
N ARG A 83 11.76 10.97 4.75
CA ARG A 83 12.56 11.37 3.59
C ARG A 83 11.69 11.68 2.37
N GLY A 84 10.36 11.57 2.51
CA GLY A 84 9.41 11.83 1.44
C GLY A 84 9.39 10.74 0.37
N ARG A 85 9.87 9.53 0.68
CA ARG A 85 9.82 8.39 -0.24
C ARG A 85 8.48 7.69 -0.07
N ASN A 86 7.85 7.33 -1.18
CA ASN A 86 6.51 6.79 -1.30
C ASN A 86 6.50 5.55 -2.16
N LEU A 87 5.71 4.54 -1.82
CA LEU A 87 5.40 3.40 -2.68
C LEU A 87 4.00 2.91 -2.35
N ARG A 88 3.39 2.14 -3.27
CA ARG A 88 2.00 1.74 -3.07
C ARG A 88 1.65 0.43 -3.73
N TRP A 89 0.91 -0.43 -3.02
CA TRP A 89 0.21 -1.57 -3.63
C TRP A 89 -1.28 -1.27 -3.69
N ASP A 90 -1.84 -1.41 -4.88
CA ASP A 90 -3.21 -1.02 -5.20
C ASP A 90 -3.98 -2.17 -5.85
N VAL A 91 -5.28 -2.21 -5.53
CA VAL A 91 -6.27 -3.00 -6.24
C VAL A 91 -7.47 -2.12 -6.49
N HIS A 92 -7.60 -1.65 -7.73
CA HIS A 92 -8.76 -0.91 -8.21
C HIS A 92 -8.76 -0.90 -9.75
N PRO A 93 -9.89 -0.61 -10.40
CA PRO A 93 -9.91 -0.35 -11.84
C PRO A 93 -8.97 0.80 -12.19
N HIS A 94 -8.19 0.66 -13.25
CA HIS A 94 -7.29 1.67 -13.78
C HIS A 94 -7.33 1.67 -15.30
N GLU A 95 -6.75 2.70 -15.93
CA GLU A 95 -6.68 2.81 -17.40
C GLU A 95 -5.27 2.55 -17.96
N TYR A 96 -4.31 2.18 -17.10
CA TYR A 96 -2.96 1.83 -17.52
C TYR A 96 -2.93 0.78 -18.65
N PRO A 97 -2.03 0.92 -19.63
CA PRO A 97 -1.84 -0.07 -20.69
C PRO A 97 -1.23 -1.38 -20.19
N ALA A 98 -0.59 -1.37 -19.01
CA ALA A 98 -0.11 -2.51 -18.25
C ALA A 98 0.09 -2.08 -16.79
N PRO A 99 -0.02 -2.97 -15.79
CA PRO A 99 -0.38 -4.40 -15.89
C PRO A 99 -1.84 -4.63 -16.34
N ASP A 100 -2.15 -5.84 -16.83
CA ASP A 100 -3.50 -6.20 -17.32
C ASP A 100 -4.51 -6.49 -16.18
N ASP A 101 -4.03 -6.70 -14.96
CA ASP A 101 -4.85 -6.93 -13.76
C ASP A 101 -4.96 -5.64 -12.93
N GLU A 102 -6.07 -5.51 -12.21
CA GLU A 102 -6.36 -4.39 -11.29
C GLU A 102 -5.33 -4.28 -10.16
N SER A 103 -4.58 -5.35 -9.89
CA SER A 103 -3.48 -5.40 -8.93
C SER A 103 -2.22 -4.76 -9.51
N HIS A 104 -1.81 -3.63 -8.96
CA HIS A 104 -0.65 -2.91 -9.45
C HIS A 104 0.19 -2.31 -8.32
N PHE A 105 1.43 -2.01 -8.64
CA PHE A 105 2.42 -1.45 -7.74
C PHE A 105 2.95 -0.13 -8.29
N HIS A 106 3.00 0.86 -7.42
CA HIS A 106 3.63 2.15 -7.66
C HIS A 106 4.98 2.20 -6.95
N PRO A 107 6.10 2.21 -7.69
CA PRO A 107 7.43 2.14 -7.11
C PRO A 107 7.87 3.46 -6.43
N PRO A 108 8.86 3.37 -5.53
CA PRO A 108 9.54 4.54 -5.00
C PRO A 108 10.34 5.30 -6.07
N PRO A 109 10.64 6.58 -5.86
CA PRO A 109 10.43 7.33 -4.60
C PRO A 109 9.08 8.05 -4.52
N ASP A 110 8.31 8.13 -5.59
CA ASP A 110 7.18 9.07 -5.65
C ASP A 110 5.81 8.38 -5.72
N ALA A 111 5.77 7.05 -5.85
CA ALA A 111 4.57 6.30 -6.17
C ALA A 111 3.83 6.91 -7.39
N SER A 112 4.58 7.20 -8.46
CA SER A 112 4.06 7.90 -9.64
C SER A 112 2.91 7.13 -10.29
N SER A 113 1.89 7.84 -10.75
CA SER A 113 0.79 7.31 -11.56
C SER A 113 1.04 7.45 -13.06
N ASP A 114 2.29 7.70 -13.49
CA ASP A 114 2.63 7.64 -14.91
C ASP A 114 2.56 6.18 -15.38
N ASP A 115 1.86 5.90 -16.49
CA ASP A 115 1.69 4.55 -17.06
C ASP A 115 3.00 3.75 -17.16
N GLY A 116 4.10 4.41 -17.52
CA GLY A 116 5.41 3.77 -17.69
C GLY A 116 6.16 3.46 -16.39
N ALA A 117 5.64 3.90 -15.25
CA ALA A 117 6.22 3.68 -13.93
C ALA A 117 5.46 2.61 -13.11
N VAL A 118 4.26 2.22 -13.53
CA VAL A 118 3.43 1.25 -12.81
C VAL A 118 3.87 -0.18 -13.14
N GLU A 119 3.90 -1.03 -12.11
CA GLU A 119 4.31 -2.43 -12.21
C GLU A 119 3.17 -3.37 -11.79
N ALA A 120 3.27 -4.66 -12.15
CA ALA A 120 2.40 -5.67 -11.57
C ALA A 120 2.71 -5.81 -10.08
N SER A 121 1.68 -5.85 -9.23
CA SER A 121 1.86 -6.11 -7.80
C SER A 121 2.42 -7.51 -7.55
N CYS A 122 3.34 -7.67 -6.60
CA CYS A 122 3.76 -8.98 -6.11
C CYS A 122 2.77 -9.60 -5.11
N ILE A 123 1.72 -8.86 -4.70
CA ILE A 123 0.66 -9.33 -3.81
C ILE A 123 -0.52 -9.81 -4.65
N ASP A 124 -0.56 -11.10 -4.94
CA ASP A 124 -1.60 -11.72 -5.78
C ASP A 124 -2.84 -12.16 -4.99
N VAL A 125 -2.76 -12.14 -3.65
CA VAL A 125 -3.84 -12.50 -2.75
C VAL A 125 -4.80 -11.33 -2.50
N ARG A 126 -6.04 -11.66 -2.15
CA ARG A 126 -7.10 -10.68 -1.83
C ARG A 126 -7.64 -10.78 -0.41
N GLN A 127 -7.20 -11.77 0.37
CA GLN A 127 -7.65 -11.93 1.75
C GLN A 127 -6.91 -10.94 2.65
N VAL A 128 -7.65 -10.13 3.42
CA VAL A 128 -7.11 -9.08 4.31
C VAL A 128 -5.91 -9.55 5.13
N GLN A 129 -6.01 -10.73 5.75
CA GLN A 129 -4.94 -11.26 6.61
C GLN A 129 -3.66 -11.58 5.84
N LEU A 130 -3.77 -12.09 4.61
CA LEU A 130 -2.61 -12.41 3.79
C LEU A 130 -2.01 -11.11 3.25
N VAL A 131 -2.83 -10.20 2.71
CA VAL A 131 -2.35 -8.89 2.27
C VAL A 131 -1.63 -8.12 3.38
N ALA A 132 -2.15 -8.15 4.62
CA ALA A 132 -1.48 -7.55 5.77
C ALA A 132 -0.14 -8.23 6.11
N ARG A 133 -0.06 -9.57 6.04
CA ARG A 133 1.18 -10.33 6.24
C ARG A 133 2.20 -10.00 5.17
N ALA A 134 1.80 -10.06 3.90
CA ALA A 134 2.62 -9.66 2.76
C ALA A 134 3.18 -8.24 2.94
N THR A 135 2.32 -7.27 3.30
CA THR A 135 2.74 -5.88 3.54
C THR A 135 3.84 -5.78 4.60
N VAL A 136 3.65 -6.43 5.75
CA VAL A 136 4.64 -6.44 6.84
C VAL A 136 5.93 -7.15 6.41
N THR A 137 5.82 -8.29 5.73
CA THR A 137 6.99 -9.07 5.26
C THR A 137 7.81 -8.29 4.23
N LEU A 138 7.16 -7.64 3.28
CA LEU A 138 7.81 -6.77 2.29
C LEU A 138 8.52 -5.61 2.99
N TRP A 139 7.81 -4.91 3.88
CA TRP A 139 8.40 -3.82 4.67
C TRP A 139 9.62 -4.27 5.47
N ARG A 140 9.53 -5.42 6.16
CA ARG A 140 10.63 -5.96 6.96
C ARG A 140 11.84 -6.32 6.11
N THR A 141 11.62 -6.86 4.92
CA THR A 141 12.71 -7.19 3.98
C THR A 141 13.45 -5.93 3.54
N LEU A 142 12.72 -4.85 3.24
CA LEU A 142 13.31 -3.56 2.89
C LEU A 142 14.03 -2.91 4.07
N TYR A 143 13.43 -2.99 5.26
CA TYR A 143 13.99 -2.50 6.51
C TYR A 143 15.32 -3.19 6.83
N ASP A 144 15.35 -4.52 6.79
CA ASP A 144 16.55 -5.32 7.09
C ASP A 144 17.66 -5.13 6.04
N ALA A 145 17.29 -4.87 4.78
CA ALA A 145 18.22 -4.53 3.71
C ALA A 145 18.69 -3.05 3.73
N GLU A 146 18.09 -2.22 4.59
CA GLU A 146 18.30 -0.77 4.64
C GLU A 146 18.09 -0.07 3.27
N SER A 147 17.26 -0.65 2.40
CA SER A 147 17.14 -0.27 0.98
C SER A 147 15.69 -0.34 0.47
N LEU A 148 15.35 0.54 -0.48
CA LEU A 148 14.07 0.56 -1.20
C LEU A 148 14.23 0.11 -2.67
N GLU A 149 15.28 -0.64 -3.00
CA GLU A 149 15.57 -1.03 -4.39
C GLU A 149 14.60 -2.08 -4.95
N GLU A 150 14.16 -3.05 -4.13
CA GLU A 150 13.28 -4.15 -4.58
C GLU A 150 12.03 -4.32 -3.68
N PRO A 151 11.20 -3.27 -3.51
CA PRO A 151 10.04 -3.32 -2.64
C PRO A 151 8.99 -4.33 -3.08
N ASN A 152 8.95 -4.63 -4.38
CA ASN A 152 8.00 -5.55 -5.01
C ASN A 152 8.67 -6.89 -5.39
N GLY A 153 9.85 -7.19 -4.83
CA GLY A 153 10.72 -8.29 -5.26
C GLY A 153 10.50 -9.65 -4.59
N VAL A 154 9.65 -9.73 -3.56
CA VAL A 154 9.38 -11.02 -2.87
C VAL A 154 8.38 -11.84 -3.68
N VAL A 155 8.76 -13.07 -4.01
CA VAL A 155 7.92 -14.01 -4.76
C VAL A 155 6.89 -14.66 -3.82
N ASP A 156 5.61 -14.55 -4.17
CA ASP A 156 4.48 -15.14 -3.43
C ASP A 156 4.52 -14.82 -1.93
N PRO A 157 4.49 -13.52 -1.56
CA PRO A 157 4.46 -13.13 -0.16
C PRO A 157 3.19 -13.67 0.51
N PRO A 158 3.28 -14.03 1.81
CA PRO A 158 2.30 -14.85 2.53
C PRO A 158 0.90 -14.24 2.68
#